data_AF-A0A949LFN2-F1
#
_entry.id   AF-A0A949LFN2-F1
#
_cell.length_a   1.000
_cell.length_b   1.000
_cell.length_c   1.000
_cell.angle_alpha   90.00
_cell.angle_beta   90.00
_cell.angle_gamma   90.00
#
_symmetry.space_group_name_H-M   'P 1'
#
loop_
_entity.id
_entity.type
_entity.pdbx_description
1 polymer ?
#
loop_
_entity_poly.entity_id
_entity_poly.type
_entity_poly.pdbx_seq_one_letter_code
_entity_poly.pdbx_strand_id
1 'polypeptide(L)'
;MVPDAPSPFVEIPHTDWVCANALAFAIYDQFPVSPGHVLVITRRVVPTFFECTADEQAALMELVGEVKRLLDEQLRPKPDGYNVGFNSGTAAGQTVPHVHVHVIPRYAGDMADPRGGVRHVIPEKGNYLAPPATISLTTGPDRPLWHRLADRLPGASEIDLLASFVKTSGLDVVGKSLFSALAAGAKVRLLVGDYLGLTSPDALRQLLGWIDLAGPAFEARLAELKSLRGSPESFHPKAWRIADASGGIVVVGSSNLSRAALETGVEWNLVGETSGSGALDRELAASFDDLWQQATPLSVEVVERYTARAAEAAELRRAWDGESANAAAPTAPPATFTPRPWQQEALASLAAIRRDGYSKALVAVATGLGKTWLAAFDVLAVGRELGRPPRVLVIAHRAEILAQAEATLRQAIAPASVSYVAGASCELSGQLVIASIQKLSRPEGLAALAAAEPFDYCVVDEVHHAEAPSYRRVLARLSELSRAAPSFTLGLTATPERTDGVDVATLFDDILAAQATIGQGIAEGSLVPFLYRGLKDDVDFEQIPWRNGRFDPAALEAALENAPRMERLWAEWQAAPAGRTLVFCCSR
;
A
#
# COMPACT_ATOMS: atom_id res chain seq x y z
N MET A 1 23.80 42.03 21.19
CA MET A 1 23.29 42.36 22.54
C MET A 1 24.18 43.44 23.12
N VAL A 2 23.57 44.47 23.70
CA VAL A 2 24.26 45.64 24.26
C VAL A 2 24.98 45.19 25.54
N PRO A 3 26.32 45.34 25.65
CA PRO A 3 27.09 44.81 26.79
C PRO A 3 26.82 45.49 28.14
N ASP A 4 26.06 46.58 28.17
CA ASP A 4 25.92 47.47 29.33
C ASP A 4 24.49 47.53 29.93
N ALA A 5 23.59 46.62 29.59
CA ALA A 5 22.29 46.58 30.26
C ALA A 5 22.46 46.11 31.73
N PRO A 6 21.99 46.88 32.73
CA PRO A 6 22.07 46.45 34.12
C PRO A 6 21.30 45.14 34.30
N SER A 7 21.82 44.25 35.14
CA SER A 7 21.16 42.97 35.42
C SER A 7 19.74 43.22 35.95
N PRO A 8 18.70 42.61 35.35
CA PRO A 8 17.31 42.79 35.78
C PRO A 8 17.05 42.27 37.20
N PHE A 9 17.96 41.45 37.73
CA PHE A 9 17.83 40.85 39.06
C PHE A 9 18.22 41.78 40.21
N VAL A 10 18.96 42.88 39.95
CA VAL A 10 19.50 43.76 41.01
C VAL A 10 18.41 44.62 41.63
N GLU A 11 17.36 44.95 40.87
CA GLU A 11 16.29 45.83 41.30
C GLU A 11 15.11 45.08 41.97
N ILE A 12 15.21 43.76 42.11
CA ILE A 12 14.12 42.93 42.64
C ILE A 12 14.01 43.12 44.16
N PRO A 13 12.84 43.57 44.68
CA PRO A 13 12.63 43.75 46.11
C PRO A 13 12.81 42.46 46.90
N HIS A 14 13.37 42.57 48.11
CA HIS A 14 13.54 41.42 49.03
C HIS A 14 12.23 40.72 49.39
N THR A 15 11.08 41.38 49.25
CA THR A 15 9.75 40.80 49.49
C THR A 15 9.39 39.73 48.46
N ASP A 16 10.04 39.75 47.30
CA ASP A 16 9.74 38.87 46.17
C ASP A 16 10.69 37.67 46.13
N TRP A 17 11.58 37.57 47.12
CA TRP A 17 12.54 36.48 47.25
C TRP A 17 11.86 35.26 47.89
N VAL A 18 12.02 34.10 47.27
CA VAL A 18 11.55 32.81 47.77
C VAL A 18 12.36 32.37 48.99
N CYS A 19 13.69 32.46 48.88
CA CYS A 19 14.66 32.26 49.95
C CYS A 19 15.98 32.93 49.56
N ALA A 20 16.89 33.11 50.52
CA ALA A 20 18.20 33.71 50.27
C ALA A 20 19.22 33.34 51.34
N ASN A 21 20.49 33.37 50.97
CA ASN A 21 21.62 33.28 51.89
C ASN A 21 22.54 34.51 51.74
N ALA A 22 23.75 34.43 52.29
CA ALA A 22 24.70 35.54 52.30
C ALA A 22 25.15 35.99 50.89
N LEU A 23 25.18 35.07 49.92
CA LEU A 23 25.80 35.30 48.61
C LEU A 23 24.83 35.17 47.43
N ALA A 24 23.65 34.59 47.64
CA ALA A 24 22.66 34.33 46.60
C ALA A 24 21.22 34.52 47.12
N PHE A 25 20.26 34.56 46.20
CA PHE A 25 18.84 34.64 46.46
C PHE A 25 18.04 33.91 45.36
N ALA A 26 16.81 33.52 45.66
CA ALA A 26 15.94 32.81 44.73
C ALA A 26 14.63 33.59 44.47
N ILE A 27 14.13 33.56 43.24
CA ILE A 27 12.90 34.25 42.81
C ILE A 27 12.10 33.35 41.87
N TYR A 28 10.79 33.53 41.77
CA TYR A 28 10.01 32.90 40.71
C TYR A 28 10.37 33.49 39.33
N ASP A 29 10.45 32.63 38.31
CA ASP A 29 10.69 33.06 36.93
C ASP A 29 9.43 33.76 36.38
N GLN A 30 9.61 34.89 35.68
CA GLN A 30 8.52 35.63 35.04
C GLN A 30 7.96 34.92 33.80
N PHE A 31 8.76 34.04 33.18
CA PHE A 31 8.43 33.23 32.03
C PHE A 31 8.63 31.74 32.37
N PRO A 32 7.80 31.18 33.26
CA PRO A 32 8.01 29.83 33.78
C PRO A 32 7.85 28.76 32.69
N VAL A 33 8.80 27.82 32.61
CA VAL A 33 8.72 26.63 31.74
C VAL A 33 7.63 25.67 32.24
N SER A 34 7.45 25.61 33.57
CA SER A 34 6.42 24.84 34.25
C SER A 34 6.00 25.56 35.54
N PRO A 35 4.82 25.25 36.10
CA PRO A 35 4.38 25.83 37.37
C PRO A 35 5.44 25.68 38.47
N GLY A 36 5.81 26.79 39.10
CA GLY A 36 6.80 26.82 40.18
C GLY A 36 8.27 26.91 39.73
N HIS A 37 8.54 27.24 38.47
CA HIS A 37 9.90 27.53 37.98
C HIS A 37 10.53 28.69 38.78
N VAL A 38 11.70 28.42 39.38
CA VAL A 38 12.46 29.37 40.20
C VAL A 38 13.86 29.57 39.64
N LEU A 39 14.37 30.79 39.76
CA LEU A 39 15.75 31.17 39.45
C LEU A 39 16.53 31.39 40.75
N VAL A 40 17.71 30.78 40.88
CA VAL A 40 18.67 31.01 41.97
C VAL A 40 19.84 31.81 41.45
N ILE A 41 20.12 32.98 42.04
CA ILE A 41 20.90 34.06 41.44
C ILE A 41 21.93 34.55 42.45
N THR A 42 23.15 34.87 42.00
CA THR A 42 24.15 35.52 42.86
C THR A 42 23.74 36.94 43.21
N ARG A 43 24.12 37.42 44.40
CA ARG A 43 23.94 38.84 44.76
C ARG A 43 24.92 39.74 44.00
N ARG A 44 26.16 39.29 43.85
CA ARG A 44 27.16 39.94 43.01
C ARG A 44 26.81 39.65 41.55
N VAL A 45 26.84 40.67 40.70
CA VAL A 45 26.64 40.49 39.26
C VAL A 45 27.86 39.78 38.67
N VAL A 46 27.71 38.49 38.40
CA VAL A 46 28.73 37.64 37.78
C VAL A 46 28.20 37.13 36.44
N PRO A 47 28.91 37.31 35.31
CA PRO A 47 28.32 37.00 34.01
C PRO A 47 27.98 35.53 33.82
N THR A 48 28.82 34.60 34.25
CA THR A 48 28.62 33.14 34.08
C THR A 48 28.96 32.36 35.35
N PHE A 49 28.47 31.12 35.43
CA PHE A 49 28.76 30.22 36.56
C PHE A 49 30.27 29.97 36.75
N PHE A 50 31.02 29.96 35.65
CA PHE A 50 32.46 29.71 35.66
C PHE A 50 33.30 30.89 36.18
N GLU A 51 32.71 32.06 36.36
CA GLU A 51 33.34 33.25 36.92
C GLU A 51 32.95 33.48 38.40
N CYS A 52 32.12 32.60 38.95
CA CYS A 52 31.79 32.58 40.38
C CYS A 52 32.99 32.10 41.20
N THR A 53 33.12 32.64 42.40
CA THR A 53 33.99 32.09 43.43
C THR A 53 33.46 30.73 43.92
N ALA A 54 34.31 29.94 44.56
CA ALA A 54 33.88 28.65 45.13
C ALA A 54 32.74 28.81 46.15
N ASP A 55 32.77 29.87 46.96
CA ASP A 55 31.73 30.17 47.95
C ASP A 55 30.41 30.56 47.29
N GLU A 56 30.44 31.30 46.18
CA GLU A 56 29.24 31.63 45.40
C GLU A 56 28.64 30.39 44.73
N GLN A 57 29.47 29.51 44.15
CA GLN A 57 28.99 28.26 43.57
C GLN A 57 28.33 27.37 44.64
N ALA A 58 28.93 27.28 45.83
CA ALA A 58 28.36 26.55 46.95
C ALA A 58 27.04 27.17 47.42
N ALA A 59 26.98 28.50 47.55
CA ALA A 59 25.79 29.23 47.97
C ALA A 59 24.63 29.09 46.97
N LEU A 60 24.90 29.06 45.66
CA LEU A 60 23.89 28.78 44.63
C LEU A 60 23.31 27.38 44.81
N MET A 61 24.17 26.37 44.96
CA MET A 61 23.73 24.97 45.07
C MET A 61 23.01 24.67 46.39
N GLU A 62 23.38 25.34 47.48
CA GLU A 62 22.65 25.30 48.75
C GLU A 62 21.20 25.78 48.55
N LEU A 63 21.01 26.94 47.92
CA LEU A 63 19.68 27.49 47.66
C LEU A 63 18.87 26.65 46.68
N VAL A 64 19.49 25.98 45.69
CA VAL A 64 18.78 25.02 44.83
C VAL A 64 18.13 23.92 45.67
N GLY A 65 18.83 23.39 46.67
CA GLY A 65 18.30 22.39 47.59
C GLY A 65 17.15 22.92 48.45
N GLU A 66 17.28 24.15 48.96
CA GLU A 66 16.24 24.81 49.75
C GLU A 66 14.99 25.13 48.92
N VAL A 67 15.16 25.69 47.72
CA VAL A 67 14.07 25.95 46.76
C VAL A 67 13.30 24.67 46.48
N LYS A 68 13.99 23.57 46.14
CA LYS A 68 13.32 22.28 45.90
C LYS A 68 12.47 21.86 47.11
N ARG A 69 12.99 21.99 48.34
CA ARG A 69 12.25 21.65 49.56
C ARG A 69 11.00 22.52 49.71
N LEU A 70 11.13 23.83 49.50
CA LEU A 70 10.00 24.77 49.57
C LEU A 70 8.93 24.46 48.51
N LEU A 71 9.34 24.17 47.27
CA LEU A 71 8.41 23.84 46.19
C LEU A 71 7.67 22.52 46.46
N ASP A 72 8.36 21.50 46.99
CA ASP A 72 7.74 20.24 47.41
C ASP A 72 6.67 20.46 48.51
N GLU A 73 6.91 21.40 49.43
CA GLU A 73 6.01 21.72 50.53
C GLU A 73 4.80 22.55 50.08
N GLN A 74 5.02 23.53 49.20
CA GLN A 74 4.05 24.58 48.86
C GLN A 74 3.19 24.26 47.64
N LEU A 75 3.73 23.60 46.60
CA LEU A 75 3.01 23.39 45.34
C LEU A 75 2.01 22.23 45.43
N ARG A 76 0.83 22.42 44.82
CA ARG A 76 -0.20 21.39 44.66
C ARG A 76 -0.67 21.39 43.19
N PRO A 77 -0.54 20.27 42.45
CA PRO A 77 0.06 19.00 42.86
C PRO A 77 1.55 19.13 43.23
N LYS A 78 2.04 18.21 44.06
CA LYS A 78 3.47 18.13 44.38
C LYS A 78 4.23 17.78 43.07
N PRO A 79 5.38 18.42 42.79
CA PRO A 79 6.21 18.04 41.64
C PRO A 79 6.68 16.58 41.69
N ASP A 80 6.65 15.90 40.55
CA ASP A 80 7.07 14.51 40.38
C ASP A 80 8.58 14.38 40.09
N GLY A 81 9.21 15.47 39.65
CA GLY A 81 10.63 15.54 39.36
C GLY A 81 11.11 16.98 39.19
N TYR A 82 12.39 17.16 38.88
CA TYR A 82 12.98 18.48 38.64
C TYR A 82 14.02 18.43 37.52
N ASN A 83 14.08 19.48 36.72
CA ASN A 83 15.26 19.80 35.92
C ASN A 83 15.96 21.00 36.55
N VAL A 84 17.27 20.86 36.76
CA VAL A 84 18.11 21.93 37.31
C VAL A 84 19.26 22.19 36.34
N GLY A 85 19.49 23.44 35.98
CA GLY A 85 20.55 23.80 35.04
C GLY A 85 20.75 25.31 34.93
N PHE A 86 21.82 25.70 34.26
CA PHE A 86 22.13 27.09 33.96
C PHE A 86 22.73 27.19 32.56
N ASN A 87 22.54 28.34 31.92
CA ASN A 87 23.17 28.63 30.63
C ASN A 87 24.40 29.52 30.86
N SER A 88 25.54 29.15 30.29
CA SER A 88 26.78 29.95 30.35
C SER A 88 27.26 30.29 28.95
N GLY A 89 27.21 31.58 28.62
CA GLY A 89 27.52 32.12 27.30
C GLY A 89 26.33 32.10 26.32
N THR A 90 26.42 32.95 25.30
CA THR A 90 25.34 33.16 24.31
C THR A 90 25.03 31.91 23.51
N ALA A 91 26.04 31.08 23.19
CA ALA A 91 25.86 29.82 22.46
C ALA A 91 25.05 28.78 23.25
N ALA A 92 25.06 28.85 24.59
CA ALA A 92 24.24 28.02 25.46
C ALA A 92 22.82 28.62 25.68
N GLY A 93 22.47 29.71 25.00
CA GLY A 93 21.18 30.38 25.15
C GLY A 93 21.11 31.34 26.34
N GLN A 94 22.24 31.75 26.92
CA GLN A 94 22.25 32.76 27.98
C GLN A 94 21.88 34.14 27.40
N THR A 95 20.79 34.72 27.89
CA THR A 95 20.27 36.03 27.47
C THR A 95 20.59 37.14 28.46
N VAL A 96 20.71 36.82 29.75
CA VAL A 96 21.09 37.76 30.82
C VAL A 96 22.52 37.45 31.27
N PRO A 97 23.48 38.41 31.18
CA PRO A 97 24.86 38.24 31.64
C PRO A 97 24.96 38.40 33.16
N HIS A 98 24.14 37.63 33.88
CA HIS A 98 24.18 37.44 35.32
C HIS A 98 23.77 36.00 35.59
N VAL A 99 24.66 35.21 36.18
CA VAL A 99 24.44 33.79 36.45
C VAL A 99 23.14 33.58 37.23
N HIS A 100 22.33 32.65 36.72
CA HIS A 100 21.13 32.17 37.38
C HIS A 100 20.97 30.68 37.10
N VAL A 101 20.63 29.93 38.14
CA VAL A 101 20.34 28.50 38.06
C VAL A 101 18.84 28.32 38.05
N HIS A 102 18.33 27.70 36.98
CA HIS A 102 16.94 27.32 36.84
C HIS A 102 16.67 26.09 37.70
N VAL A 103 15.60 26.16 38.50
CA VAL A 103 15.01 25.03 39.24
C VAL A 103 13.59 24.87 38.71
N ILE A 104 13.41 23.89 37.83
CA ILE A 104 12.18 23.67 37.05
C ILE A 104 11.46 22.42 37.57
N PRO A 105 10.33 22.57 38.28
CA PRO A 105 9.48 21.43 38.65
C PRO A 105 8.96 20.68 37.41
N ARG A 106 8.87 19.35 37.48
CA ARG A 106 8.33 18.50 36.42
C ARG A 106 7.15 17.70 36.96
N TYR A 107 6.17 17.48 36.09
CA TYR A 107 4.92 16.80 36.41
C TYR A 107 4.68 15.64 35.44
N ALA A 108 4.15 14.53 35.92
CA ALA A 108 3.81 13.40 35.07
C ALA A 108 2.83 13.84 33.96
N GLY A 109 3.23 13.64 32.71
CA GLY A 109 2.44 14.02 31.53
C GLY A 109 2.66 15.46 31.02
N ASP A 110 3.54 16.25 31.64
CA ASP A 110 3.90 17.59 31.14
C ASP A 110 4.65 17.57 29.80
N MET A 111 5.17 16.40 29.41
CA MET A 111 5.85 16.14 28.14
C MET A 111 5.53 14.72 27.67
N ALA A 112 5.27 14.56 26.37
CA ALA A 112 4.89 13.27 25.80
C ALA A 112 5.97 12.18 25.94
N ASP A 113 7.26 12.55 25.84
CA ASP A 113 8.39 11.66 26.06
C ASP A 113 9.51 12.39 26.84
N PRO A 114 9.60 12.22 28.17
CA PRO A 114 10.62 12.89 28.99
C PRO A 114 12.02 12.26 28.87
N ARG A 115 12.18 11.12 28.17
CA ARG A 115 13.48 10.47 28.01
C ARG A 115 14.44 11.38 27.25
N GLY A 116 15.71 11.38 27.66
CA GLY A 116 16.74 12.26 27.11
C GLY A 116 17.04 13.48 28.00
N GLY A 117 16.08 13.95 28.80
CA GLY A 117 16.29 15.01 29.79
C GLY A 117 17.01 16.22 29.21
N VAL A 118 18.23 16.49 29.70
CA VAL A 118 19.10 17.60 29.25
C VAL A 118 19.37 17.60 27.74
N ARG A 119 19.25 16.47 27.04
CA ARG A 119 19.46 16.42 25.58
C ARG A 119 18.43 17.24 24.80
N HIS A 120 17.26 17.51 25.38
CA HIS A 120 16.23 18.37 24.79
C HIS A 120 16.63 19.86 24.70
N VAL A 121 17.82 20.24 25.19
CA VAL A 121 18.43 21.54 24.85
C VAL A 121 18.69 21.69 23.34
N ILE A 122 18.81 20.58 22.60
CA ILE A 122 18.72 20.53 21.15
C ILE A 122 17.54 19.58 20.84
N PRO A 123 16.35 20.11 20.49
CA PRO A 123 15.11 19.33 20.42
C PRO A 123 15.23 18.04 19.59
N GLU A 124 15.93 18.08 18.45
CA GLU A 124 16.09 16.95 17.54
C GLU A 124 16.99 15.83 18.11
N LYS A 125 17.73 16.10 19.19
CA LYS A 125 18.64 15.15 19.85
C LYS A 125 18.11 14.60 21.17
N GLY A 126 16.90 15.01 21.57
CA GLY A 126 16.27 14.61 22.82
C GLY A 126 16.08 13.10 22.92
N ASN A 127 15.38 12.51 21.94
CA ASN A 127 15.16 11.06 21.90
C ASN A 127 16.22 10.37 21.01
N TYR A 128 17.29 9.90 21.64
CA TYR A 128 18.42 9.23 20.98
C TYR A 128 18.16 7.77 20.58
N LEU A 129 16.97 7.23 20.88
CA LEU A 129 16.52 5.91 20.44
C LEU A 129 15.54 6.00 19.27
N ALA A 130 14.97 7.17 19.01
CA ALA A 130 14.15 7.38 17.83
C ALA A 130 15.06 7.45 16.58
N PRO A 131 14.80 6.64 15.55
CA PRO A 131 15.45 6.86 14.26
C PRO A 131 15.10 8.27 13.77
N PRO A 132 16.05 9.01 13.16
CA PRO A 132 15.73 10.31 12.59
C PRO A 132 14.60 10.17 11.59
N ALA A 133 13.64 11.10 11.61
CA ALA A 133 12.61 11.17 10.58
C ALA A 133 13.29 11.49 9.24
N THR A 134 13.46 10.48 8.40
CA THR A 134 14.10 10.66 7.09
C THR A 134 13.06 11.19 6.11
N ILE A 135 13.21 12.45 5.72
CA ILE A 135 12.43 13.04 4.62
C ILE A 135 13.25 12.92 3.35
N SER A 136 12.63 12.42 2.29
CA SER A 136 13.26 12.25 0.97
C SER A 136 12.31 12.69 -0.14
N LEU A 137 12.86 12.97 -1.32
CA LEU A 137 12.11 13.44 -2.47
C LEU A 137 12.14 12.40 -3.59
N THR A 138 10.98 12.12 -4.17
CA THR A 138 10.85 11.39 -5.45
C THR A 138 10.55 12.41 -6.54
N THR A 139 11.28 12.34 -7.65
CA THR A 139 11.22 13.33 -8.73
C THR A 139 11.31 12.64 -10.08
N GLY A 140 10.26 12.75 -10.87
CA GLY A 140 10.29 12.37 -12.29
C GLY A 140 10.51 10.88 -12.58
N PRO A 141 10.75 10.55 -13.86
CA PRO A 141 10.85 9.16 -14.34
C PRO A 141 12.07 8.40 -13.82
N ASP A 142 13.13 9.10 -13.39
CA ASP A 142 14.35 8.44 -12.87
C ASP A 142 14.17 7.91 -11.44
N ARG A 143 13.29 8.54 -10.66
CA ARG A 143 12.97 8.15 -9.28
C ARG A 143 11.46 8.19 -9.07
N PRO A 144 10.71 7.30 -9.75
CA PRO A 144 9.26 7.31 -9.70
C PRO A 144 8.76 6.99 -8.31
N LEU A 145 7.61 7.56 -7.94
CA LEU A 145 6.98 7.31 -6.64
C LEU A 145 6.72 5.82 -6.43
N TRP A 146 6.31 5.12 -7.49
CA TRP A 146 5.94 3.71 -7.40
C TRP A 146 7.04 2.82 -6.83
N HIS A 147 8.32 3.08 -7.14
CA HIS A 147 9.42 2.30 -6.58
C HIS A 147 9.43 2.35 -5.04
N ARG A 148 9.18 3.52 -4.44
CA ARG A 148 9.17 3.68 -2.98
C ARG A 148 7.95 3.03 -2.33
N LEU A 149 6.80 3.09 -3.00
CA LEU A 149 5.56 2.50 -2.48
C LEU A 149 5.59 0.97 -2.60
N ALA A 150 6.01 0.44 -3.75
CA ALA A 150 6.02 -1.00 -4.03
C ALA A 150 6.86 -1.80 -3.02
N ASP A 151 7.97 -1.22 -2.55
CA ASP A 151 8.84 -1.85 -1.54
C ASP A 151 8.18 -1.96 -0.16
N ARG A 152 7.24 -1.06 0.16
CA ARG A 152 6.58 -1.00 1.49
C ARG A 152 5.26 -1.77 1.56
N LEU A 153 4.54 -1.88 0.45
CA LEU A 153 3.21 -2.52 0.41
C LEU A 153 3.17 -3.96 0.95
N PRO A 154 4.15 -4.87 0.67
CA PRO A 154 4.06 -6.25 1.13
C PRO A 154 4.02 -6.44 2.65
N GLY A 155 4.59 -5.51 3.42
CA GLY A 155 4.62 -5.56 4.89
C GLY A 155 3.53 -4.73 5.57
N ALA A 156 2.71 -4.02 4.80
CA ALA A 156 1.74 -3.06 5.31
C ALA A 156 0.62 -3.74 6.12
N SER A 157 0.24 -3.13 7.23
CA SER A 157 -0.99 -3.45 7.98
C SER A 157 -2.13 -2.47 7.68
N GLU A 158 -1.81 -1.21 7.40
CA GLU A 158 -2.78 -0.17 7.06
C GLU A 158 -2.29 0.64 5.86
N ILE A 159 -3.20 0.92 4.91
CA ILE A 159 -2.91 1.67 3.70
C ILE A 159 -4.06 2.64 3.43
N ASP A 160 -3.77 3.95 3.51
CA ASP A 160 -4.70 5.01 3.10
C ASP A 160 -4.20 5.68 1.82
N LEU A 161 -5.02 5.67 0.78
CA LEU A 161 -4.73 6.29 -0.52
C LEU A 161 -5.68 7.45 -0.75
N LEU A 162 -5.14 8.64 -0.93
CA LEU A 162 -5.89 9.82 -1.33
C LEU A 162 -5.44 10.25 -2.72
N ALA A 163 -6.37 10.30 -3.67
CA ALA A 163 -6.07 10.81 -5.00
C ALA A 163 -7.17 11.78 -5.47
N SER A 164 -6.76 12.91 -6.04
CA SER A 164 -7.73 13.83 -6.64
C SER A 164 -8.45 13.24 -7.84
N PHE A 165 -7.80 12.32 -8.58
CA PHE A 165 -8.44 11.47 -9.57
C PHE A 165 -7.75 10.12 -9.70
N VAL A 166 -8.49 9.13 -10.22
CA VAL A 166 -7.96 7.80 -10.58
C VAL A 166 -8.18 7.49 -12.05
N LYS A 167 -7.21 6.80 -12.68
CA LYS A 167 -7.33 6.20 -14.01
C LYS A 167 -7.13 4.68 -13.90
N THR A 168 -7.72 3.93 -14.83
CA THR A 168 -7.56 2.45 -14.91
C THR A 168 -6.08 2.07 -14.94
N SER A 169 -5.27 2.82 -15.71
CA SER A 169 -3.82 2.60 -15.78
C SER A 169 -3.09 2.73 -14.43
N GLY A 170 -3.62 3.51 -13.49
CA GLY A 170 -3.08 3.60 -12.13
C GLY A 170 -3.45 2.37 -11.29
N LEU A 171 -4.69 1.89 -11.41
CA LEU A 171 -5.13 0.66 -10.76
C LEU A 171 -4.35 -0.56 -11.27
N ASP A 172 -4.02 -0.59 -12.56
CA ASP A 172 -3.19 -1.65 -13.15
C ASP A 172 -1.77 -1.70 -12.55
N VAL A 173 -1.21 -0.54 -12.19
CA VAL A 173 0.11 -0.45 -11.54
C VAL A 173 0.05 -1.01 -10.12
N VAL A 174 -0.95 -0.58 -9.35
CA VAL A 174 -0.98 -0.84 -7.90
C VAL A 174 -1.68 -2.14 -7.50
N GLY A 175 -2.57 -2.66 -8.35
CA GLY A 175 -3.52 -3.71 -8.01
C GLY A 175 -2.85 -4.97 -7.45
N LYS A 176 -1.82 -5.49 -8.13
CA LYS A 176 -1.09 -6.68 -7.67
C LYS A 176 -0.53 -6.52 -6.25
N SER A 177 0.16 -5.42 -5.98
CA SER A 177 0.77 -5.17 -4.67
C SER A 177 -0.28 -4.93 -3.59
N LEU A 178 -1.38 -4.24 -3.90
CA LEU A 178 -2.48 -4.03 -2.96
C LEU A 178 -3.19 -5.34 -2.62
N PHE A 179 -3.52 -6.19 -3.60
CA PHE A 179 -4.10 -7.50 -3.34
C PHE A 179 -3.16 -8.42 -2.57
N SER A 180 -1.84 -8.31 -2.80
CA SER A 180 -0.85 -9.02 -1.99
C SER A 180 -0.87 -8.56 -0.53
N ALA A 181 -0.95 -7.24 -0.28
CA ALA A 181 -1.05 -6.69 1.07
C ALA A 181 -2.37 -7.12 1.77
N LEU A 182 -3.50 -7.04 1.05
CA LEU A 182 -4.81 -7.51 1.53
C LEU A 182 -4.78 -8.99 1.89
N ALA A 183 -4.14 -9.83 1.07
CA ALA A 183 -3.98 -11.26 1.35
C ALA A 183 -3.09 -11.54 2.58
N ALA A 184 -2.17 -10.61 2.90
CA ALA A 184 -1.36 -10.64 4.11
C ALA A 184 -2.10 -10.08 5.35
N GLY A 185 -3.33 -9.59 5.19
CA GLY A 185 -4.18 -9.08 6.28
C GLY A 185 -4.22 -7.55 6.41
N ALA A 186 -3.66 -6.81 5.45
CA ALA A 186 -3.72 -5.35 5.44
C ALA A 186 -5.15 -4.83 5.30
N LYS A 187 -5.41 -3.65 5.84
CA LYS A 187 -6.62 -2.86 5.54
C LYS A 187 -6.27 -1.73 4.59
N VAL A 188 -7.11 -1.52 3.57
CA VAL A 188 -6.90 -0.53 2.52
C VAL A 188 -8.12 0.38 2.40
N ARG A 189 -7.90 1.70 2.50
CA ARG A 189 -8.92 2.72 2.27
C ARG A 189 -8.50 3.60 1.10
N LEU A 190 -9.33 3.69 0.07
CA LEU A 190 -9.08 4.51 -1.11
C LEU A 190 -10.11 5.63 -1.21
N LEU A 191 -9.64 6.87 -1.09
CA LEU A 191 -10.45 8.07 -1.25
C LEU A 191 -10.10 8.76 -2.58
N VAL A 192 -11.10 8.94 -3.43
CA VAL A 192 -10.93 9.56 -4.74
C VAL A 192 -11.86 10.75 -4.96
N GLY A 193 -11.37 11.81 -5.61
CA GLY A 193 -12.17 13.00 -5.94
C GLY A 193 -13.00 12.90 -7.24
N ASP A 194 -14.05 13.71 -7.30
CA ASP A 194 -14.88 13.93 -8.49
C ASP A 194 -14.51 15.21 -9.28
N TYR A 195 -13.52 15.96 -8.80
CA TYR A 195 -13.15 17.28 -9.32
C TYR A 195 -12.79 17.23 -10.81
N LEU A 196 -13.34 18.20 -11.55
CA LEU A 196 -13.23 18.32 -13.01
C LEU A 196 -13.66 17.07 -13.78
N GLY A 197 -14.34 16.08 -13.18
CA GLY A 197 -14.71 14.86 -13.89
C GLY A 197 -13.50 14.12 -14.49
N LEU A 198 -12.34 14.15 -13.81
CA LEU A 198 -11.10 13.54 -14.30
C LEU A 198 -10.94 12.07 -13.93
N THR A 199 -11.61 11.61 -12.88
CA THR A 199 -11.65 10.20 -12.51
C THR A 199 -12.28 9.37 -13.63
N SER A 200 -11.66 8.23 -13.97
CA SER A 200 -12.21 7.33 -14.99
C SER A 200 -13.42 6.58 -14.45
N PRO A 201 -14.58 6.62 -15.13
CA PRO A 201 -15.72 5.76 -14.79
C PRO A 201 -15.36 4.27 -14.71
N ASP A 202 -14.52 3.80 -15.62
CA ASP A 202 -14.10 2.39 -15.64
C ASP A 202 -13.18 2.05 -14.47
N ALA A 203 -12.36 3.00 -14.03
CA ALA A 203 -11.59 2.82 -12.82
C ALA A 203 -12.49 2.71 -11.58
N LEU A 204 -13.57 3.50 -11.49
CA LEU A 204 -14.54 3.35 -10.40
C LEU A 204 -15.27 2.00 -10.45
N ARG A 205 -15.62 1.51 -11.65
CA ARG A 205 -16.21 0.17 -11.81
C ARG A 205 -15.24 -0.93 -11.38
N GLN A 206 -13.95 -0.79 -11.70
CA GLN A 206 -12.92 -1.72 -11.25
C GLN A 206 -12.76 -1.70 -9.72
N LEU A 207 -12.85 -0.52 -9.08
CA LEU A 207 -12.83 -0.40 -7.62
C LEU A 207 -14.05 -1.06 -6.95
N LEU A 208 -15.23 -1.01 -7.58
CA LEU A 208 -16.39 -1.78 -7.11
C LEU A 208 -16.09 -3.29 -7.11
N GLY A 209 -15.49 -3.80 -8.19
CA GLY A 209 -15.03 -5.19 -8.23
C GLY A 209 -14.01 -5.52 -7.15
N TRP A 210 -13.10 -4.60 -6.84
CA TRP A 210 -12.14 -4.80 -5.76
C TRP A 210 -12.80 -4.89 -4.38
N ILE A 211 -13.85 -4.09 -4.12
CA ILE A 211 -14.64 -4.17 -2.88
C ILE A 211 -15.26 -5.57 -2.73
N ASP A 212 -15.87 -6.11 -3.78
CA ASP A 212 -16.48 -7.44 -3.74
C ASP A 212 -15.44 -8.57 -3.59
N LEU A 213 -14.29 -8.43 -4.25
CA LEU A 213 -13.22 -9.43 -4.25
C LEU A 213 -12.44 -9.47 -2.94
N ALA A 214 -12.10 -8.31 -2.38
CA ALA A 214 -11.32 -8.18 -1.15
C ALA A 214 -12.20 -8.20 0.12
N GLY A 215 -13.50 -7.93 -0.01
CA GLY A 215 -14.42 -7.85 1.12
C GLY A 215 -14.11 -6.66 2.05
N PRO A 216 -14.35 -6.77 3.37
CA PRO A 216 -14.29 -5.63 4.29
C PRO A 216 -12.88 -5.08 4.53
N ALA A 217 -11.84 -5.74 4.02
CA ALA A 217 -10.47 -5.27 4.10
C ALA A 217 -10.16 -4.14 3.11
N PHE A 218 -10.99 -3.95 2.07
CA PHE A 218 -10.84 -2.89 1.08
C PHE A 218 -12.10 -2.03 1.03
N GLU A 219 -11.94 -0.73 1.27
CA GLU A 219 -13.00 0.26 1.12
C GLU A 219 -12.60 1.34 0.12
N ALA A 220 -13.53 1.76 -0.74
CA ALA A 220 -13.34 2.92 -1.60
C ALA A 220 -14.50 3.91 -1.43
N ARG A 221 -14.17 5.22 -1.42
CA ARG A 221 -15.15 6.31 -1.33
C ARG A 221 -14.87 7.39 -2.37
N LEU A 222 -15.95 8.04 -2.81
CA LEU A 222 -15.90 9.19 -3.71
C LEU A 222 -16.11 10.47 -2.89
N ALA A 223 -15.10 11.35 -2.86
CA ALA A 223 -15.23 12.72 -2.39
C ALA A 223 -15.95 13.54 -3.46
N GLU A 224 -17.26 13.72 -3.28
CA GLU A 224 -18.08 14.60 -4.13
C GLU A 224 -17.87 16.05 -3.68
N LEU A 225 -17.32 16.92 -4.52
CA LEU A 225 -16.93 18.29 -4.13
C LEU A 225 -18.07 19.07 -3.44
N LYS A 226 -19.32 18.84 -3.88
CA LYS A 226 -20.52 19.46 -3.34
C LYS A 226 -20.92 18.97 -1.94
N SER A 227 -20.45 17.79 -1.51
CA SER A 227 -20.72 17.24 -0.18
C SER A 227 -19.65 17.59 0.85
N LEU A 228 -18.53 18.17 0.42
CA LEU A 228 -17.44 18.57 1.32
C LEU A 228 -17.80 19.82 2.10
N ARG A 229 -17.46 19.83 3.39
CA ARG A 229 -17.62 20.97 4.30
C ARG A 229 -16.88 22.19 3.75
N GLY A 230 -17.54 23.34 3.83
CA GLY A 230 -17.01 24.59 3.29
C GLY A 230 -17.17 24.76 1.78
N SER A 231 -17.76 23.78 1.07
CA SER A 231 -18.04 23.84 -0.36
C SER A 231 -16.84 24.32 -1.19
N PRO A 232 -15.69 23.63 -1.10
CA PRO A 232 -14.46 24.07 -1.76
C PRO A 232 -14.63 24.11 -3.29
N GLU A 233 -13.96 25.05 -3.94
CA GLU A 233 -13.98 25.17 -5.41
C GLU A 233 -13.10 24.11 -6.11
N SER A 234 -12.17 23.48 -5.38
CA SER A 234 -11.27 22.47 -5.92
C SER A 234 -10.98 21.34 -4.93
N PHE A 235 -10.71 20.15 -5.48
CA PHE A 235 -10.21 18.99 -4.74
C PHE A 235 -8.99 18.44 -5.47
N HIS A 236 -7.80 18.82 -5.01
CA HIS A 236 -6.54 18.40 -5.61
C HIS A 236 -5.52 17.72 -4.67
N PRO A 237 -5.87 17.19 -3.48
CA PRO A 237 -4.90 16.51 -2.64
C PRO A 237 -4.48 15.17 -3.25
N LYS A 238 -3.22 14.78 -3.06
CA LYS A 238 -2.74 13.42 -3.32
C LYS A 238 -1.80 13.00 -2.19
N ALA A 239 -2.11 11.87 -1.57
CA ALA A 239 -1.32 11.38 -0.47
C ALA A 239 -1.38 9.85 -0.37
N TRP A 240 -0.34 9.28 0.23
CA TRP A 240 -0.30 7.89 0.67
C TRP A 240 0.11 7.85 2.13
N ARG A 241 -0.53 6.99 2.90
CA ARG A 241 -0.08 6.59 4.23
C ARG A 241 -0.01 5.08 4.25
N ILE A 242 1.16 4.53 4.54
CA ILE A 242 1.39 3.08 4.68
C ILE A 242 2.02 2.86 6.04
N ALA A 243 1.36 2.07 6.89
CA ALA A 243 1.88 1.71 8.21
C ALA A 243 2.05 0.19 8.31
N ASP A 244 3.10 -0.23 9.03
CA ASP A 244 3.46 -1.61 9.33
C ASP A 244 3.99 -1.72 10.78
N ALA A 245 4.38 -2.94 11.20
CA ALA A 245 4.88 -3.18 12.56
C ALA A 245 6.24 -2.51 12.87
N SER A 246 6.99 -2.11 11.84
CA SER A 246 8.31 -1.47 11.94
C SER A 246 8.25 0.06 11.85
N GLY A 247 7.10 0.64 11.54
CA GLY A 247 6.89 2.06 11.35
C GLY A 247 5.94 2.34 10.19
N GLY A 248 6.22 3.39 9.42
CA GLY A 248 5.41 3.71 8.25
C GLY A 248 6.08 4.68 7.29
N ILE A 249 5.43 4.91 6.16
CA ILE A 249 5.75 5.97 5.23
C ILE A 249 4.52 6.82 4.97
N VAL A 250 4.75 8.13 4.88
CA VAL A 250 3.77 9.10 4.42
C VAL A 250 4.29 9.78 3.17
N VAL A 251 3.40 9.99 2.21
CA VAL A 251 3.73 10.65 0.95
C VAL A 251 2.71 11.73 0.69
N VAL A 252 3.18 12.93 0.34
CA VAL A 252 2.35 14.02 -0.17
C VAL A 252 3.03 14.59 -1.40
N GLY A 253 2.28 14.81 -2.49
CA GLY A 253 2.87 15.27 -3.73
C GLY A 253 1.90 15.50 -4.87
N SER A 254 2.43 15.53 -6.08
CA SER A 254 1.67 15.80 -7.31
C SER A 254 1.17 14.54 -8.03
N SER A 255 1.56 13.34 -7.56
CA SER A 255 1.19 12.07 -8.21
C SER A 255 -0.25 11.63 -7.92
N ASN A 256 -1.11 11.61 -8.94
CA ASN A 256 -2.41 10.93 -8.89
C ASN A 256 -2.30 9.41 -9.12
N LEU A 257 -3.41 8.69 -8.96
CA LEU A 257 -3.47 7.25 -9.23
C LEU A 257 -3.62 7.00 -10.74
N SER A 258 -2.52 7.18 -11.47
CA SER A 258 -2.38 6.92 -12.91
C SER A 258 -0.96 6.43 -13.23
N ARG A 259 -0.78 5.61 -14.28
CA ARG A 259 0.56 5.13 -14.66
C ARG A 259 1.55 6.27 -14.90
N ALA A 260 1.10 7.31 -15.59
CA ALA A 260 1.93 8.48 -15.87
C ALA A 260 2.46 9.08 -14.56
N ALA A 261 1.59 9.39 -13.61
CA ALA A 261 1.99 9.97 -12.33
C ALA A 261 2.85 9.03 -11.46
N LEU A 262 2.62 7.72 -11.53
CA LEU A 262 3.30 6.76 -10.66
C LEU A 262 4.68 6.33 -11.19
N GLU A 263 4.86 6.25 -12.51
CA GLU A 263 6.03 5.61 -13.14
C GLU A 263 6.82 6.50 -14.12
N THR A 264 6.16 7.35 -14.92
CA THR A 264 6.82 7.94 -16.11
C THR A 264 6.80 9.47 -16.17
N GLY A 265 5.95 10.12 -15.37
CA GLY A 265 5.69 11.55 -15.41
C GLY A 265 6.66 12.36 -14.56
N VAL A 266 6.72 13.67 -14.82
CA VAL A 266 7.46 14.61 -13.97
C VAL A 266 6.60 14.96 -12.76
N GLU A 267 6.75 14.16 -11.71
CA GLU A 267 6.03 14.34 -10.45
C GLU A 267 6.99 14.59 -9.30
N TRP A 268 6.56 15.41 -8.34
CA TRP A 268 7.30 15.69 -7.12
C TRP A 268 6.52 15.15 -5.94
N ASN A 269 7.12 14.27 -5.15
CA ASN A 269 6.49 13.79 -3.92
C ASN A 269 7.49 13.76 -2.77
N LEU A 270 7.07 14.35 -1.66
CA LEU A 270 7.77 14.29 -0.40
C LEU A 270 7.42 12.97 0.28
N VAL A 271 8.43 12.18 0.62
CA VAL A 271 8.31 10.88 1.28
C VAL A 271 8.94 11.01 2.66
N GLY A 272 8.12 10.94 3.71
CA GLY A 272 8.55 10.94 5.10
C GLY A 272 8.47 9.54 5.71
N GLU A 273 9.56 9.08 6.32
CA GLU A 273 9.54 7.90 7.17
C GLU A 273 9.00 8.25 8.56
N THR A 274 8.12 7.40 9.09
CA THR A 274 7.45 7.62 10.37
C THR A 274 7.59 6.38 11.26
N SER A 275 7.43 6.57 12.57
CA SER A 275 7.29 5.46 13.53
C SER A 275 5.89 4.81 13.50
N GLY A 276 5.06 5.11 12.48
CA GLY A 276 3.66 4.71 12.40
C GLY A 276 2.72 5.43 13.39
N SER A 277 3.26 6.29 14.26
CA SER A 277 2.52 6.98 15.34
C SER A 277 3.05 8.39 15.65
N GLY A 278 4.03 8.87 14.88
CA GLY A 278 4.61 10.19 15.02
C GLY A 278 3.61 11.33 14.76
N ALA A 279 4.01 12.57 15.04
CA ALA A 279 3.14 13.74 14.84
C ALA A 279 2.65 13.85 13.39
N LEU A 280 3.55 13.70 12.40
CA LEU A 280 3.22 13.77 10.98
C LEU A 280 2.23 12.68 10.54
N ASP A 281 2.39 11.45 11.04
CA ASP A 281 1.48 10.35 10.72
C ASP A 281 0.06 10.64 11.26
N ARG A 282 -0.02 11.08 12.51
CA ARG A 282 -1.30 11.43 13.15
C ARG A 282 -2.01 12.60 12.46
N GLU A 283 -1.26 13.61 12.02
CA GLU A 283 -1.80 14.75 11.31
C GLU A 283 -2.35 14.35 9.92
N LEU A 284 -1.61 13.53 9.17
CA LEU A 284 -2.07 13.03 7.88
C LEU A 284 -3.28 12.11 8.04
N ALA A 285 -3.26 11.20 9.02
CA ALA A 285 -4.37 10.31 9.33
C ALA A 285 -5.63 11.09 9.69
N ALA A 286 -5.53 12.10 10.56
CA ALA A 286 -6.66 12.94 10.94
C ALA A 286 -7.23 13.73 9.73
N SER A 287 -6.36 14.25 8.87
CA SER A 287 -6.75 14.97 7.65
C SER A 287 -7.45 14.04 6.65
N PHE A 288 -6.96 12.80 6.50
CA PHE A 288 -7.60 11.77 5.70
C PHE A 288 -8.96 11.39 6.27
N ASP A 289 -9.06 11.14 7.57
CA ASP A 289 -10.28 10.73 8.25
C ASP A 289 -11.38 11.79 8.17
N ASP A 290 -11.04 13.08 8.24
CA ASP A 290 -12.01 14.17 8.05
C ASP A 290 -12.65 14.12 6.67
N LEU A 291 -11.86 13.95 5.62
CA LEU A 291 -12.36 13.80 4.25
C LEU A 291 -13.13 12.48 4.08
N TRP A 292 -12.63 11.39 4.66
CA TRP A 292 -13.23 10.05 4.60
C TRP A 292 -14.66 10.03 5.17
N GLN A 293 -14.89 10.74 6.28
CA GLN A 293 -16.21 10.86 6.91
C GLN A 293 -17.23 11.63 6.06
N GLN A 294 -16.75 12.55 5.21
CA GLN A 294 -17.59 13.37 4.33
C GLN A 294 -17.83 12.71 2.96
N ALA A 295 -16.98 11.75 2.59
CA ALA A 295 -17.03 11.08 1.30
C ALA A 295 -18.13 10.01 1.24
N THR A 296 -18.70 9.84 0.05
CA THR A 296 -19.75 8.85 -0.20
C THR A 296 -19.14 7.47 -0.43
N PRO A 297 -19.55 6.41 0.29
CA PRO A 297 -19.18 5.03 -0.05
C PRO A 297 -19.46 4.70 -1.50
N LEU A 298 -18.50 4.07 -2.18
CA LEU A 298 -18.68 3.73 -3.58
C LEU A 298 -19.76 2.66 -3.75
N SER A 299 -20.74 2.93 -4.62
CA SER A 299 -21.80 1.99 -5.00
C SER A 299 -22.06 2.09 -6.50
N VAL A 300 -22.81 1.13 -7.05
CA VAL A 300 -23.22 1.16 -8.47
C VAL A 300 -23.95 2.46 -8.80
N GLU A 301 -24.87 2.90 -7.93
CA GLU A 301 -25.63 4.14 -8.12
C GLU A 301 -24.73 5.39 -8.11
N VAL A 302 -23.74 5.42 -7.23
CA VAL A 302 -22.77 6.52 -7.15
C VAL A 302 -21.92 6.58 -8.42
N VAL A 303 -21.46 5.43 -8.92
CA VAL A 303 -20.65 5.34 -10.14
C VAL A 303 -21.45 5.77 -11.37
N GLU A 304 -22.70 5.35 -11.51
CA GLU A 304 -23.53 5.75 -12.64
C GLU A 304 -23.88 7.26 -12.60
N ARG A 305 -24.19 7.79 -11.41
CA ARG A 305 -24.38 9.25 -11.22
C ARG A 305 -23.12 10.03 -11.59
N TYR A 306 -21.94 9.56 -11.16
CA TYR A 306 -20.66 10.17 -11.51
C TYR A 306 -20.40 10.10 -13.02
N THR A 307 -20.66 8.95 -13.64
CA THR A 307 -20.42 8.72 -15.07
C THR A 307 -21.19 9.72 -15.93
N ALA A 308 -22.47 9.93 -15.65
CA ALA A 308 -23.30 10.91 -16.36
C ALA A 308 -22.72 12.33 -16.23
N ARG A 309 -22.35 12.75 -15.01
CA ARG A 309 -21.72 14.06 -14.76
C ARG A 309 -20.36 14.22 -15.44
N ALA A 310 -19.53 13.17 -15.42
CA ALA A 310 -18.19 13.20 -16.00
C ALA A 310 -18.23 13.32 -17.53
N ALA A 311 -19.22 12.69 -18.17
CA ALA A 311 -19.48 12.82 -19.61
C ALA A 311 -19.84 14.27 -19.98
N GLU A 312 -20.77 14.90 -19.26
CA GLU A 312 -21.15 16.31 -19.45
C GLU A 312 -19.93 17.25 -19.28
N ALA A 313 -19.16 17.05 -18.21
CA ALA A 313 -17.95 17.85 -17.97
C ALA A 313 -16.89 17.66 -19.10
N ALA A 314 -16.78 16.44 -19.65
CA ALA A 314 -15.88 16.15 -20.77
C ALA A 314 -16.35 16.77 -22.09
N GLU A 315 -17.64 16.90 -22.31
CA GLU A 315 -18.21 17.63 -23.46
C GLU A 315 -17.92 19.13 -23.35
N LEU A 316 -18.16 19.73 -22.18
CA LEU A 316 -17.87 21.15 -21.93
C LEU A 316 -16.39 21.47 -22.12
N ARG A 317 -15.48 20.62 -21.62
CA ARG A 317 -14.04 20.78 -21.86
C ARG A 317 -13.68 20.72 -23.34
N ARG A 318 -14.20 19.73 -24.06
CA ARG A 318 -13.97 19.61 -25.51
C ARG A 318 -14.49 20.83 -26.28
N ALA A 319 -15.62 21.38 -25.88
CA ALA A 319 -16.17 22.60 -26.47
C ALA A 319 -15.29 23.83 -26.16
N TRP A 320 -14.75 23.92 -24.95
CA TRP A 320 -13.85 25.01 -24.52
C TRP A 320 -12.46 24.95 -25.16
N ASP A 321 -11.88 23.75 -25.28
CA ASP A 321 -10.58 23.53 -25.92
C ASP A 321 -10.63 23.76 -27.46
N GLY A 322 -11.83 23.81 -28.03
CA GLY A 322 -12.13 24.00 -29.45
C GLY A 322 -11.76 25.38 -30.05
N GLU A 323 -11.32 26.36 -29.26
CA GLU A 323 -10.84 27.67 -29.75
C GLU A 323 -9.32 27.90 -29.56
N SER A 324 -8.58 26.93 -29.03
CA SER A 324 -7.11 27.02 -28.86
C SER A 324 -6.42 25.70 -29.21
N ALA A 325 -6.72 25.17 -30.39
CA ALA A 325 -6.12 23.93 -30.88
C ALA A 325 -4.68 24.14 -31.38
N ASN A 326 -3.71 24.12 -30.45
CA ASN A 326 -2.41 23.51 -30.70
C ASN A 326 -1.79 22.93 -29.42
N ALA A 327 -2.57 22.13 -28.69
CA ALA A 327 -2.08 21.17 -27.72
C ALA A 327 -3.10 20.05 -27.55
N ALA A 328 -3.51 19.42 -28.65
CA ALA A 328 -4.11 18.10 -28.57
C ALA A 328 -3.02 17.15 -28.05
N ALA A 329 -3.00 16.90 -26.74
CA ALA A 329 -2.43 15.66 -26.25
C ALA A 329 -3.12 14.55 -27.05
N PRO A 330 -2.38 13.67 -27.76
CA PRO A 330 -3.01 12.67 -28.60
C PRO A 330 -3.87 11.80 -27.69
N THR A 331 -5.20 11.92 -27.82
CA THR A 331 -6.08 10.81 -27.47
C THR A 331 -5.71 9.70 -28.42
N ALA A 332 -4.70 8.91 -28.01
CA ALA A 332 -4.39 7.67 -28.69
C ALA A 332 -5.73 6.94 -28.85
N PRO A 333 -6.09 6.51 -30.07
CA PRO A 333 -7.28 5.69 -30.25
C PRO A 333 -7.20 4.51 -29.26
N PRO A 334 -8.33 4.03 -28.71
CA PRO A 334 -8.32 2.89 -27.81
C PRO A 334 -7.49 1.80 -28.46
N ALA A 335 -6.44 1.35 -27.76
CA ALA A 335 -5.51 0.37 -28.31
C ALA A 335 -6.32 -0.84 -28.77
N THR A 336 -6.35 -1.08 -30.08
CA THR A 336 -6.98 -2.27 -30.63
C THR A 336 -6.05 -3.44 -30.34
N PHE A 337 -6.36 -4.17 -29.27
CA PHE A 337 -5.63 -5.38 -28.94
C PHE A 337 -5.87 -6.42 -30.03
N THR A 338 -4.80 -6.90 -30.63
CA THR A 338 -4.84 -7.93 -31.66
C THR A 338 -4.22 -9.22 -31.11
N PRO A 339 -4.77 -10.39 -31.41
CA PRO A 339 -4.24 -11.66 -30.93
C PRO A 339 -2.85 -11.91 -31.53
N ARG A 340 -1.92 -12.35 -30.67
CA ARG A 340 -0.57 -12.80 -31.06
C ARG A 340 -0.64 -14.07 -31.93
N PRO A 341 0.43 -14.42 -32.68
CA PRO A 341 0.43 -15.61 -33.54
C PRO A 341 -0.02 -16.89 -32.83
N TRP A 342 0.54 -17.21 -31.66
CA TRP A 342 0.12 -18.39 -30.89
C TRP A 342 -1.36 -18.31 -30.45
N GLN A 343 -1.86 -17.11 -30.16
CA GLN A 343 -3.26 -16.91 -29.78
C GLN A 343 -4.18 -17.14 -30.99
N GLN A 344 -3.78 -16.73 -32.19
CA GLN A 344 -4.54 -16.99 -33.41
C GLN A 344 -4.66 -18.49 -33.69
N GLU A 345 -3.57 -19.24 -33.54
CA GLU A 345 -3.57 -20.71 -33.64
C GLU A 345 -4.48 -21.34 -32.59
N ALA A 346 -4.38 -20.89 -31.33
CA ALA A 346 -5.24 -21.36 -30.25
C ALA A 346 -6.73 -21.06 -30.50
N LEU A 347 -7.06 -19.85 -30.96
CA LEU A 347 -8.43 -19.46 -31.31
C LEU A 347 -8.99 -20.31 -32.46
N ALA A 348 -8.19 -20.60 -33.49
CA ALA A 348 -8.59 -21.47 -34.59
C ALA A 348 -8.87 -22.90 -34.11
N SER A 349 -8.03 -23.43 -33.22
CA SER A 349 -8.21 -24.74 -32.60
C SER A 349 -9.47 -24.80 -31.72
N LEU A 350 -9.67 -23.80 -30.85
CA LEU A 350 -10.86 -23.69 -30.00
C LEU A 350 -12.15 -23.61 -30.83
N ALA A 351 -12.15 -22.86 -31.93
CA ALA A 351 -13.28 -22.80 -32.85
C ALA A 351 -13.55 -24.14 -33.56
N ALA A 352 -12.50 -24.92 -33.89
CA ALA A 352 -12.67 -26.26 -34.45
C ALA A 352 -13.29 -27.22 -33.43
N ILE A 353 -12.76 -27.23 -32.21
CA ILE A 353 -13.26 -28.07 -31.10
C ILE A 353 -14.75 -27.80 -30.83
N ARG A 354 -15.17 -26.52 -30.81
CA ARG A 354 -16.59 -26.17 -30.67
C ARG A 354 -17.44 -26.67 -31.83
N ARG A 355 -16.96 -26.55 -33.07
CA ARG A 355 -17.68 -27.06 -34.27
C ARG A 355 -17.85 -28.57 -34.25
N ASP A 356 -16.89 -29.30 -33.66
CA ASP A 356 -16.94 -30.74 -33.51
C ASP A 356 -17.85 -31.20 -32.33
N GLY A 357 -18.48 -30.24 -31.63
CA GLY A 357 -19.50 -30.51 -30.61
C GLY A 357 -18.96 -30.69 -29.19
N TYR A 358 -17.67 -30.43 -28.96
CA TYR A 358 -17.09 -30.49 -27.63
C TYR A 358 -17.44 -29.25 -26.81
N SER A 359 -17.78 -29.44 -25.53
CA SER A 359 -18.21 -28.38 -24.62
C SER A 359 -17.10 -27.84 -23.71
N LYS A 360 -15.88 -28.37 -23.81
CA LYS A 360 -14.74 -27.91 -23.01
C LYS A 360 -13.41 -28.19 -23.68
N ALA A 361 -12.40 -27.39 -23.36
CA ALA A 361 -11.03 -27.59 -23.78
C ALA A 361 -10.04 -26.95 -22.81
N LEU A 362 -8.82 -27.47 -22.79
CA LEU A 362 -7.69 -26.94 -22.03
C LEU A 362 -6.73 -26.19 -22.95
N VAL A 363 -6.22 -25.05 -22.48
CA VAL A 363 -5.07 -24.36 -23.09
C VAL A 363 -3.97 -24.23 -22.04
N ALA A 364 -2.77 -24.71 -22.40
CA ALA A 364 -1.63 -24.77 -21.51
C ALA A 364 -0.49 -23.87 -22.01
N VAL A 365 -0.28 -22.71 -21.38
CA VAL A 365 0.69 -21.72 -21.88
C VAL A 365 1.50 -21.07 -20.77
N ALA A 366 2.78 -20.84 -21.06
CA ALA A 366 3.69 -20.20 -20.12
C ALA A 366 3.15 -18.86 -19.57
N THR A 367 3.49 -18.56 -18.33
CA THR A 367 3.13 -17.29 -17.68
C THR A 367 3.67 -16.11 -18.49
N GLY A 368 2.91 -15.01 -18.55
CA GLY A 368 3.30 -13.83 -19.31
C GLY A 368 2.92 -13.85 -20.80
N LEU A 369 2.40 -14.96 -21.34
CA LEU A 369 1.97 -15.02 -22.75
C LEU A 369 0.59 -14.41 -23.03
N GLY A 370 -0.16 -14.02 -21.99
CA GLY A 370 -1.47 -13.37 -22.15
C GLY A 370 -2.66 -14.34 -22.18
N LYS A 371 -2.69 -15.31 -21.28
CA LYS A 371 -3.80 -16.27 -21.06
C LYS A 371 -5.18 -15.59 -21.02
N THR A 372 -5.28 -14.52 -20.24
CA THR A 372 -6.53 -13.78 -20.05
C THR A 372 -7.01 -13.09 -21.34
N TRP A 373 -6.08 -12.56 -22.13
CA TRP A 373 -6.40 -11.96 -23.43
C TRP A 373 -6.87 -13.01 -24.44
N LEU A 374 -6.29 -14.22 -24.44
CA LEU A 374 -6.80 -15.33 -25.26
C LEU A 374 -8.27 -15.60 -24.94
N ALA A 375 -8.63 -15.74 -23.66
CA ALA A 375 -10.01 -15.97 -23.26
C ALA A 375 -10.92 -14.82 -23.73
N ALA A 376 -10.49 -13.57 -23.59
CA ALA A 376 -11.26 -12.42 -24.06
C ALA A 376 -11.49 -12.44 -25.58
N PHE A 377 -10.49 -12.80 -26.38
CA PHE A 377 -10.64 -12.96 -27.83
C PHE A 377 -11.58 -14.10 -28.20
N ASP A 378 -11.53 -15.22 -27.49
CA ASP A 378 -12.39 -16.36 -27.78
C ASP A 378 -13.84 -16.09 -27.39
N VAL A 379 -14.07 -15.38 -26.27
CA VAL A 379 -15.39 -14.87 -25.89
C VAL A 379 -15.96 -13.95 -26.98
N LEU A 380 -15.15 -13.05 -27.54
CA LEU A 380 -15.57 -12.21 -28.66
C LEU A 380 -15.91 -13.03 -29.91
N ALA A 381 -15.15 -14.09 -30.21
CA ALA A 381 -15.43 -14.99 -31.32
C ALA A 381 -16.77 -15.72 -31.13
N VAL A 382 -17.02 -16.26 -29.94
CA VAL A 382 -18.30 -16.90 -29.58
C VAL A 382 -19.46 -15.90 -29.66
N GLY A 383 -19.27 -14.66 -29.22
CA GLY A 383 -20.29 -13.61 -29.38
C GLY A 383 -20.67 -13.34 -30.83
N ARG A 384 -19.71 -13.40 -31.76
CA ARG A 384 -19.97 -13.27 -33.20
C ARG A 384 -20.77 -14.47 -33.74
N GLU A 385 -20.45 -15.68 -33.29
CA GLU A 385 -21.19 -16.90 -33.65
C GLU A 385 -22.64 -16.85 -33.13
N LEU A 386 -22.85 -16.32 -31.93
CA LEU A 386 -24.18 -16.17 -31.32
C LEU A 386 -24.99 -14.97 -31.87
N GLY A 387 -24.34 -14.03 -32.56
CA GLY A 387 -24.95 -12.77 -32.98
C GLY A 387 -25.34 -11.83 -31.83
N ARG A 388 -24.87 -12.10 -30.61
CA ARG A 388 -25.10 -11.31 -29.39
C ARG A 388 -23.92 -11.42 -28.44
N PRO A 389 -23.68 -10.45 -27.54
CA PRO A 389 -22.61 -10.56 -26.57
C PRO A 389 -22.89 -11.72 -25.59
N PRO A 390 -21.91 -12.60 -25.36
CA PRO A 390 -22.09 -13.81 -24.57
C PRO A 390 -22.20 -13.49 -23.08
N ARG A 391 -22.86 -14.39 -22.35
CA ARG A 391 -22.91 -14.41 -20.89
C ARG A 391 -21.76 -15.28 -20.37
N VAL A 392 -20.86 -14.67 -19.61
CA VAL A 392 -19.53 -15.23 -19.29
C VAL A 392 -19.38 -15.44 -17.79
N LEU A 393 -18.88 -16.61 -17.39
CA LEU A 393 -18.47 -16.90 -16.02
C LEU A 393 -16.95 -17.07 -15.96
N VAL A 394 -16.27 -16.31 -15.10
CA VAL A 394 -14.83 -16.42 -14.86
C VAL A 394 -14.58 -16.96 -13.47
N ILE A 395 -13.74 -17.98 -13.37
CA ILE A 395 -13.46 -18.70 -12.12
C ILE A 395 -11.96 -18.76 -11.89
N ALA A 396 -11.51 -18.34 -10.72
CA ALA A 396 -10.12 -18.47 -10.28
C ALA A 396 -10.05 -18.56 -8.75
N HIS A 397 -8.87 -18.91 -8.22
CA HIS A 397 -8.66 -19.06 -6.78
C HIS A 397 -8.10 -17.81 -6.08
N ARG A 398 -7.55 -16.84 -6.82
CA ARG A 398 -6.99 -15.61 -6.26
C ARG A 398 -7.78 -14.39 -6.69
N ALA A 399 -8.10 -13.52 -5.74
CA ALA A 399 -8.77 -12.25 -5.97
C ALA A 399 -8.02 -11.37 -6.99
N GLU A 400 -6.70 -11.33 -6.93
CA GLU A 400 -5.86 -10.60 -7.90
C GLU A 400 -6.09 -11.07 -9.35
N ILE A 401 -6.12 -12.40 -9.56
CA ILE A 401 -6.33 -12.99 -10.89
C ILE A 401 -7.73 -12.67 -11.39
N LEU A 402 -8.73 -12.74 -10.51
CA LEU A 402 -10.10 -12.35 -10.83
C LEU A 402 -10.22 -10.87 -11.21
N ALA A 403 -9.57 -9.97 -10.47
CA ALA A 403 -9.56 -8.54 -10.77
C ALA A 403 -8.89 -8.24 -12.12
N GLN A 404 -7.81 -8.94 -12.44
CA GLN A 404 -7.12 -8.82 -13.75
C GLN A 404 -8.00 -9.35 -14.89
N ALA A 405 -8.67 -10.49 -14.68
CA ALA A 405 -9.57 -11.07 -15.66
C ALA A 405 -10.79 -10.20 -15.92
N GLU A 406 -11.39 -9.64 -14.87
CA GLU A 406 -12.49 -8.68 -14.99
C GLU A 406 -12.08 -7.45 -15.79
N ALA A 407 -10.94 -6.82 -15.44
CA ALA A 407 -10.45 -5.64 -16.15
C ALA A 407 -10.25 -5.92 -17.65
N THR A 408 -9.63 -7.05 -17.98
CA THR A 408 -9.39 -7.48 -19.37
C THR A 408 -10.68 -7.73 -20.12
N LEU A 409 -11.63 -8.47 -19.52
CA LEU A 409 -12.90 -8.78 -20.18
C LEU A 409 -13.80 -7.55 -20.31
N ARG A 410 -13.85 -6.66 -19.31
CA ARG A 410 -14.56 -5.38 -19.42
C ARG A 410 -14.06 -4.56 -20.61
N GLN A 411 -12.75 -4.51 -20.79
CA GLN A 411 -12.14 -3.80 -21.91
C GLN A 411 -12.46 -4.45 -23.26
N ALA A 412 -12.50 -5.79 -23.31
CA ALA A 412 -12.73 -6.52 -24.54
C ALA A 412 -14.20 -6.56 -24.98
N ILE A 413 -15.13 -6.86 -24.07
CA ILE A 413 -16.53 -7.16 -24.41
C ILE A 413 -17.52 -6.08 -23.95
N ALA A 414 -17.09 -5.11 -23.14
CA ALA A 414 -17.92 -4.05 -22.59
C ALA A 414 -19.28 -4.57 -22.03
N PRO A 415 -19.26 -5.44 -21.01
CA PRO A 415 -20.46 -6.12 -20.55
C PRO A 415 -21.47 -5.13 -19.96
N ALA A 416 -22.75 -5.37 -20.21
CA ALA A 416 -23.86 -4.54 -19.72
C ALA A 416 -24.00 -4.59 -18.19
N SER A 417 -23.62 -5.71 -17.56
CA SER A 417 -23.64 -5.89 -16.12
C SER A 417 -22.59 -6.88 -15.66
N VAL A 418 -22.10 -6.70 -14.44
CA VAL A 418 -21.12 -7.59 -13.81
C VAL A 418 -21.58 -7.95 -12.40
N SER A 419 -21.48 -9.23 -12.06
CA SER A 419 -21.84 -9.76 -10.73
C SER A 419 -20.69 -10.59 -10.16
N TYR A 420 -20.71 -10.80 -8.84
CA TYR A 420 -19.61 -11.44 -8.13
C TYR A 420 -20.08 -12.61 -7.27
N VAL A 421 -19.27 -13.66 -7.25
CA VAL A 421 -19.34 -14.74 -6.26
C VAL A 421 -18.01 -14.75 -5.49
N ALA A 422 -17.82 -13.70 -4.69
CA ALA A 422 -16.65 -13.47 -3.85
C ALA A 422 -17.04 -12.69 -2.58
N GLY A 423 -16.15 -12.57 -1.60
CA GLY A 423 -16.37 -11.78 -0.39
C GLY A 423 -17.75 -12.03 0.25
N ALA A 424 -18.57 -10.98 0.36
CA ALA A 424 -19.95 -11.06 0.83
C ALA A 424 -20.98 -11.38 -0.28
N SER A 425 -20.68 -11.07 -1.55
CA SER A 425 -21.61 -11.23 -2.69
C SER A 425 -21.72 -12.65 -3.25
N CYS A 426 -22.93 -13.10 -3.59
CA CYS A 426 -23.21 -14.40 -4.20
C CYS A 426 -24.22 -14.25 -5.35
N GLU A 427 -23.89 -13.38 -6.30
CA GLU A 427 -24.77 -13.02 -7.41
C GLU A 427 -24.24 -13.59 -8.74
N LEU A 428 -25.13 -14.23 -9.50
CA LEU A 428 -24.83 -14.80 -10.81
C LEU A 428 -25.73 -14.24 -11.92
N SER A 429 -26.35 -13.07 -11.72
CA SER A 429 -27.31 -12.47 -12.68
C SER A 429 -26.63 -11.71 -13.82
N GLY A 430 -25.45 -11.15 -13.60
CA GLY A 430 -24.72 -10.32 -14.55
C GLY A 430 -24.36 -10.99 -15.87
N GLN A 431 -24.08 -10.17 -16.89
CA GLN A 431 -23.57 -10.65 -18.17
C GLN A 431 -22.16 -11.24 -18.02
N LEU A 432 -21.31 -10.61 -17.21
CA LEU A 432 -20.02 -11.14 -16.79
C LEU A 432 -20.09 -11.47 -15.30
N VAL A 433 -19.78 -12.70 -14.91
CA VAL A 433 -19.78 -13.14 -13.51
C VAL A 433 -18.35 -13.49 -13.11
N ILE A 434 -17.85 -12.88 -12.05
CA ILE A 434 -16.51 -13.09 -11.52
C ILE A 434 -16.63 -13.90 -10.23
N ALA A 435 -16.14 -15.14 -10.23
CA ALA A 435 -16.38 -16.09 -9.15
C ALA A 435 -15.08 -16.64 -8.55
N SER A 436 -14.95 -16.54 -7.23
CA SER A 436 -13.91 -17.26 -6.50
C SER A 436 -14.27 -18.75 -6.40
N ILE A 437 -13.31 -19.63 -6.68
CA ILE A 437 -13.53 -21.07 -6.55
C ILE A 437 -13.90 -21.46 -5.10
N GLN A 438 -13.36 -20.76 -4.11
CA GLN A 438 -13.59 -21.03 -2.69
C GLN A 438 -15.05 -20.78 -2.31
N LYS A 439 -15.67 -19.72 -2.84
CA LYS A 439 -17.08 -19.40 -2.55
C LYS A 439 -18.02 -20.21 -3.44
N LEU A 440 -17.75 -20.27 -4.74
CA LEU A 440 -18.60 -20.97 -5.71
C LEU A 440 -18.72 -22.47 -5.42
N SER A 441 -17.66 -23.11 -4.91
CA SER A 441 -17.69 -24.54 -4.59
C SER A 441 -18.44 -24.91 -3.30
N ARG A 442 -18.98 -23.93 -2.56
CA ARG A 442 -19.84 -24.17 -1.39
C ARG A 442 -21.24 -24.64 -1.84
N PRO A 443 -21.99 -25.34 -0.98
CA PRO A 443 -23.35 -25.79 -1.32
C PRO A 443 -24.26 -24.65 -1.82
N GLU A 444 -24.21 -23.50 -1.17
CA GLU A 444 -24.94 -22.28 -1.56
C GLU A 444 -24.55 -21.79 -2.96
N GLY A 445 -23.25 -21.73 -3.27
CA GLY A 445 -22.73 -21.28 -4.56
C GLY A 445 -23.05 -22.25 -5.69
N LEU A 446 -22.96 -23.56 -5.43
CA LEU A 446 -23.33 -24.60 -6.39
C LEU A 446 -24.84 -24.61 -6.67
N ALA A 447 -25.67 -24.37 -5.65
CA ALA A 447 -27.11 -24.24 -5.81
C ALA A 447 -27.46 -22.98 -6.62
N ALA A 448 -26.81 -21.85 -6.32
CA ALA A 448 -26.98 -20.61 -7.08
C ALA A 448 -26.55 -20.76 -8.54
N LEU A 449 -25.42 -21.44 -8.80
CA LEU A 449 -24.96 -21.77 -10.15
C LEU A 449 -25.95 -22.65 -10.91
N ALA A 450 -26.59 -23.60 -10.22
CA ALA A 450 -27.60 -24.47 -10.82
C ALA A 450 -28.91 -23.76 -11.14
N ALA A 451 -29.25 -22.72 -10.37
CA ALA A 451 -30.46 -21.93 -10.55
C ALA A 451 -30.26 -20.73 -11.49
N ALA A 452 -29.02 -20.37 -11.81
CA ALA A 452 -28.70 -19.26 -12.70
C ALA A 452 -29.13 -19.57 -14.14
N GLU A 453 -29.38 -18.51 -14.92
CA GLU A 453 -29.49 -18.65 -16.37
C GLU A 453 -28.20 -19.25 -16.96
N PRO A 454 -28.29 -20.03 -18.06
CA PRO A 454 -27.11 -20.63 -18.67
C PRO A 454 -26.04 -19.60 -19.04
N PHE A 455 -24.78 -19.95 -18.80
CA PHE A 455 -23.64 -19.21 -19.33
C PHE A 455 -23.31 -19.72 -20.72
N ASP A 456 -23.04 -18.82 -21.65
CA ASP A 456 -22.57 -19.20 -22.98
C ASP A 456 -21.11 -19.66 -22.94
N TYR A 457 -20.33 -19.07 -22.02
CA TYR A 457 -18.90 -19.30 -21.94
C TYR A 457 -18.40 -19.27 -20.49
N CYS A 458 -17.61 -20.26 -20.09
CA CYS A 458 -16.98 -20.37 -18.78
C CYS A 458 -15.46 -20.38 -18.93
N VAL A 459 -14.76 -19.49 -18.22
CA VAL A 459 -13.30 -19.48 -18.12
C VAL A 459 -12.92 -19.97 -16.73
N VAL A 460 -12.09 -21.00 -16.66
CA VAL A 460 -11.50 -21.48 -15.41
C VAL A 460 -9.99 -21.25 -15.50
N ASP A 461 -9.46 -20.33 -14.71
CA ASP A 461 -8.02 -20.05 -14.65
C ASP A 461 -7.35 -20.84 -13.52
N GLU A 462 -6.06 -21.08 -13.71
CA GLU A 462 -5.19 -21.86 -12.84
C GLU A 462 -5.76 -23.26 -12.53
N VAL A 463 -6.22 -23.93 -13.58
CA VAL A 463 -6.79 -25.29 -13.55
C VAL A 463 -5.78 -26.33 -13.05
N HIS A 464 -4.48 -26.01 -12.95
CA HIS A 464 -3.52 -26.91 -12.31
C HIS A 464 -3.89 -27.25 -10.84
N HIS A 465 -4.77 -26.47 -10.20
CA HIS A 465 -5.38 -26.78 -8.90
C HIS A 465 -6.58 -27.75 -8.96
N ALA A 466 -6.94 -28.29 -10.13
CA ALA A 466 -8.23 -28.93 -10.35
C ALA A 466 -8.44 -30.28 -9.65
N GLU A 467 -7.40 -30.85 -9.04
CA GLU A 467 -7.53 -31.99 -8.12
C GLU A 467 -8.24 -31.63 -6.82
N ALA A 468 -8.17 -30.36 -6.40
CA ALA A 468 -8.81 -29.91 -5.19
C ALA A 468 -10.32 -30.23 -5.29
N PRO A 469 -10.93 -30.81 -4.23
CA PRO A 469 -12.36 -31.13 -4.23
C PRO A 469 -13.25 -29.93 -4.61
N SER A 470 -12.81 -28.71 -4.31
CA SER A 470 -13.46 -27.47 -4.74
C SER A 470 -13.60 -27.34 -6.25
N TYR A 471 -12.49 -27.49 -6.99
CA TYR A 471 -12.47 -27.42 -8.46
C TYR A 471 -13.26 -28.57 -9.08
N ARG A 472 -13.07 -29.81 -8.61
CA ARG A 472 -13.80 -30.97 -9.14
C ARG A 472 -15.32 -30.79 -9.05
N ARG A 473 -15.83 -30.29 -7.91
CA ARG A 473 -17.27 -30.03 -7.72
C ARG A 473 -17.81 -28.99 -8.71
N VAL A 474 -17.07 -27.90 -8.92
CA VAL A 474 -17.49 -26.83 -9.84
C VAL A 474 -17.43 -27.31 -11.29
N LEU A 475 -16.34 -27.97 -11.71
CA LEU A 475 -16.21 -28.51 -13.07
C LEU A 475 -17.26 -29.58 -13.38
N ALA A 476 -17.58 -30.46 -12.42
CA ALA A 476 -18.66 -31.42 -12.55
C ALA A 476 -20.01 -30.71 -12.77
N ARG A 477 -20.30 -29.68 -11.97
CA ARG A 477 -21.52 -28.87 -12.13
C ARG A 477 -21.59 -28.15 -13.48
N LEU A 478 -20.48 -27.56 -13.95
CA LEU A 478 -20.43 -26.94 -15.27
C LEU A 478 -20.67 -27.96 -16.39
N SER A 479 -20.09 -29.15 -16.26
CA SER A 479 -20.30 -30.25 -17.21
C SER A 479 -21.76 -30.70 -17.24
N GLU A 480 -22.41 -30.82 -16.08
CA GLU A 480 -23.85 -31.11 -15.98
C GLU A 480 -24.70 -30.04 -16.69
N LEU A 481 -24.41 -28.76 -16.44
CA LEU A 481 -25.14 -27.64 -17.05
C LEU A 481 -24.94 -27.57 -18.57
N SER A 482 -23.73 -27.86 -19.07
CA SER A 482 -23.43 -27.85 -20.51
C SER A 482 -24.22 -28.90 -21.31
N ARG A 483 -24.69 -29.97 -20.65
CA ARG A 483 -25.56 -30.98 -21.26
C ARG A 483 -27.01 -30.51 -21.38
N ALA A 484 -27.43 -29.60 -20.51
CA ALA A 484 -28.79 -29.06 -20.49
C ALA A 484 -28.94 -27.85 -21.44
N ALA A 485 -27.89 -27.02 -21.53
CA ALA A 485 -27.84 -25.86 -22.42
C ALA A 485 -26.42 -25.72 -23.01
N PRO A 486 -26.28 -25.43 -24.32
CA PRO A 486 -24.97 -25.25 -24.95
C PRO A 486 -24.13 -24.19 -24.22
N SER A 487 -22.96 -24.61 -23.74
CA SER A 487 -22.00 -23.77 -23.01
C SER A 487 -20.60 -24.30 -23.26
N PHE A 488 -19.62 -23.42 -23.41
CA PHE A 488 -18.22 -23.82 -23.59
C PHE A 488 -17.37 -23.49 -22.36
N THR A 489 -16.61 -24.47 -21.85
CA THR A 489 -15.70 -24.27 -20.71
C THR A 489 -14.24 -24.31 -21.16
N LEU A 490 -13.57 -23.15 -21.09
CA LEU A 490 -12.14 -23.01 -21.33
C LEU A 490 -11.37 -23.14 -20.02
N GLY A 491 -10.49 -24.14 -19.95
CA GLY A 491 -9.48 -24.26 -18.91
C GLY A 491 -8.19 -23.56 -19.31
N LEU A 492 -7.62 -22.76 -18.42
CA LEU A 492 -6.33 -22.10 -18.59
C LEU A 492 -5.33 -22.59 -17.54
N THR A 493 -4.15 -23.01 -17.98
CA THR A 493 -3.06 -23.42 -17.07
C THR A 493 -1.70 -23.01 -17.62
N ALA A 494 -0.71 -22.88 -16.74
CA ALA A 494 0.70 -22.73 -17.14
C ALA A 494 1.39 -24.08 -17.37
N THR A 495 0.90 -25.13 -16.73
CA THR A 495 1.50 -26.47 -16.75
C THR A 495 0.39 -27.51 -16.96
N PRO A 496 0.40 -28.27 -18.07
CA PRO A 496 -0.54 -29.36 -18.27
C PRO A 496 -0.13 -30.60 -17.46
N GLU A 497 1.18 -30.89 -17.39
CA GLU A 497 1.74 -32.06 -16.71
C GLU A 497 2.16 -31.72 -15.27
N ARG A 498 1.70 -32.53 -14.29
CA ARG A 498 2.17 -32.48 -12.90
C ARG A 498 3.03 -33.70 -12.57
N THR A 499 4.00 -33.51 -11.67
CA THR A 499 4.88 -34.56 -11.15
C THR A 499 4.21 -35.58 -10.23
N ASP A 500 2.95 -35.36 -9.82
CA ASP A 500 2.15 -36.26 -8.98
C ASP A 500 1.29 -37.26 -9.78
N GLY A 501 1.40 -37.26 -11.11
CA GLY A 501 0.88 -38.32 -11.97
C GLY A 501 -0.57 -38.17 -12.43
N VAL A 502 -1.23 -37.03 -12.17
CA VAL A 502 -2.58 -36.74 -12.69
C VAL A 502 -2.51 -35.67 -13.79
N ASP A 503 -2.92 -36.05 -14.99
CA ASP A 503 -3.01 -35.14 -16.14
C ASP A 503 -4.29 -34.29 -16.04
N VAL A 504 -4.12 -32.97 -15.97
CA VAL A 504 -5.21 -32.00 -15.92
C VAL A 504 -6.08 -32.08 -17.17
N ALA A 505 -5.52 -32.53 -18.31
CA ALA A 505 -6.25 -32.72 -19.56
C ALA A 505 -7.44 -33.66 -19.42
N THR A 506 -7.37 -34.67 -18.53
CA THR A 506 -8.47 -35.63 -18.28
C THR A 506 -9.76 -34.96 -17.81
N LEU A 507 -9.67 -33.85 -17.08
CA LEU A 507 -10.84 -33.09 -16.63
C LEU A 507 -11.51 -32.34 -17.79
N PHE A 508 -10.81 -32.20 -18.91
CA PHE A 508 -11.22 -31.56 -20.15
C PHE A 508 -11.35 -32.58 -21.29
N ASP A 509 -11.68 -33.84 -20.96
CA ASP A 509 -11.85 -34.95 -21.92
C ASP A 509 -10.61 -35.20 -22.80
N ASP A 510 -9.42 -34.94 -22.26
CA ASP A 510 -8.13 -35.01 -22.95
C ASP A 510 -8.00 -34.04 -24.15
N ILE A 511 -8.85 -33.00 -24.18
CA ILE A 511 -8.86 -31.99 -25.23
C ILE A 511 -7.91 -30.84 -24.87
N LEU A 512 -6.68 -30.94 -25.34
CA LEU A 512 -5.71 -29.86 -25.32
C LEU A 512 -5.81 -29.05 -26.62
N ALA A 513 -6.44 -27.87 -26.55
CA ALA A 513 -6.63 -27.01 -27.72
C ALA A 513 -5.34 -26.37 -28.21
N ALA A 514 -4.47 -25.95 -27.30
CA ALA A 514 -3.19 -25.34 -27.64
C ALA A 514 -2.19 -25.46 -26.49
N GLN A 515 -0.91 -25.49 -26.87
CA GLN A 515 0.21 -25.42 -25.94
C GLN A 515 1.24 -24.39 -26.42
N ALA A 516 1.66 -23.50 -25.52
CA ALA A 516 2.71 -22.52 -25.82
C ALA A 516 3.78 -22.53 -24.72
N THR A 517 5.00 -22.87 -25.13
CA THR A 517 6.16 -23.02 -24.26
C THR A 517 6.87 -21.69 -24.01
N ILE A 518 7.71 -21.65 -22.98
CA ILE A 518 8.58 -20.51 -22.72
C ILE A 518 9.49 -20.21 -23.93
N GLY A 519 9.99 -21.28 -24.58
CA GLY A 519 10.84 -21.15 -25.77
C GLY A 519 10.14 -20.47 -26.94
N GLN A 520 8.88 -20.83 -27.22
CA GLN A 520 8.07 -20.14 -28.24
C GLN A 520 7.86 -18.67 -27.87
N GLY A 521 7.54 -18.39 -26.59
CA GLY A 521 7.39 -17.03 -26.08
C GLY A 521 8.63 -16.15 -26.27
N ILE A 522 9.82 -16.71 -26.05
CA ILE A 522 11.10 -16.01 -26.29
C ILE A 522 11.34 -15.82 -27.79
N ALA A 523 11.09 -16.85 -28.60
CA ALA A 523 11.33 -16.82 -30.04
C ALA A 523 10.50 -15.75 -30.77
N GLU A 524 9.25 -15.50 -30.32
CA GLU A 524 8.39 -14.45 -30.89
C GLU A 524 8.56 -13.07 -30.21
N GLY A 525 9.49 -12.92 -29.26
CA GLY A 525 9.74 -11.67 -28.54
C GLY A 525 8.70 -11.29 -27.47
N SER A 526 7.79 -12.21 -27.14
CA SER A 526 6.77 -12.06 -26.10
C SER A 526 7.32 -12.18 -24.68
N LEU A 527 8.40 -12.94 -24.51
CA LEU A 527 9.09 -13.16 -23.24
C LEU A 527 10.55 -12.73 -23.36
N VAL A 528 11.11 -12.25 -22.25
CA VAL A 528 12.52 -11.87 -22.17
C VAL A 528 13.37 -13.15 -22.18
N PRO A 529 14.42 -13.24 -23.02
CA PRO A 529 15.35 -14.36 -22.98
C PRO A 529 16.07 -14.42 -21.64
N PHE A 530 16.27 -15.62 -21.11
CA PHE A 530 16.99 -15.84 -19.86
C PHE A 530 18.15 -16.81 -20.05
N LEU A 531 19.18 -16.64 -19.22
CA LEU A 531 20.29 -17.58 -19.12
C LEU A 531 20.08 -18.44 -17.88
N TYR A 532 19.82 -19.73 -18.07
CA TYR A 532 19.76 -20.67 -16.96
C TYR A 532 21.17 -21.11 -16.55
N ARG A 533 21.52 -20.92 -15.28
CA ARG A 533 22.75 -21.44 -14.68
C ARG A 533 22.39 -22.47 -13.62
N GLY A 534 22.54 -23.75 -13.97
CA GLY A 534 22.37 -24.85 -13.02
C GLY A 534 23.62 -24.98 -12.17
N LEU A 535 23.49 -24.71 -10.86
CA LEU A 535 24.54 -24.96 -9.89
C LEU A 535 24.26 -26.32 -9.23
N LYS A 536 25.21 -27.24 -9.34
CA LYS A 536 25.12 -28.52 -8.64
C LYS A 536 25.17 -28.24 -7.13
N ASP A 537 24.13 -28.64 -6.43
CA ASP A 537 24.09 -28.60 -4.97
C ASP A 537 24.97 -29.74 -4.42
N ASP A 538 25.67 -29.46 -3.30
CA ASP A 538 26.57 -30.41 -2.65
C ASP A 538 25.87 -31.11 -1.45
N VAL A 539 24.59 -30.79 -1.22
CA VAL A 539 23.74 -31.41 -0.20
C VAL A 539 23.23 -32.78 -0.69
N ASP A 540 23.38 -33.80 0.16
CA ASP A 540 22.84 -35.13 -0.07
C ASP A 540 21.36 -35.18 0.34
N PHE A 541 20.47 -34.96 -0.62
CA PHE A 541 19.02 -34.97 -0.40
C PHE A 541 18.46 -36.35 -0.03
N GLU A 542 19.18 -37.45 -0.31
CA GLU A 542 18.70 -38.80 0.01
C GLU A 542 18.63 -39.03 1.53
N GLN A 543 19.43 -38.30 2.31
CA GLN A 543 19.42 -38.39 3.77
C GLN A 543 18.35 -37.52 4.44
N ILE A 544 17.66 -36.68 3.67
CA ILE A 544 16.61 -35.80 4.19
C ILE A 544 15.29 -36.58 4.17
N PRO A 545 14.60 -36.76 5.31
CA PRO A 545 13.37 -37.53 5.34
C PRO A 545 12.32 -37.00 4.37
N TRP A 546 11.82 -37.87 3.49
CA TRP A 546 10.75 -37.56 2.53
C TRP A 546 9.45 -38.27 2.94
N ARG A 547 8.40 -37.50 3.26
CA ARG A 547 7.10 -38.02 3.71
C ARG A 547 5.96 -37.23 3.08
N ASN A 548 4.94 -37.93 2.56
CA ASN A 548 3.76 -37.33 1.93
C ASN A 548 4.10 -36.33 0.80
N GLY A 549 5.07 -36.68 -0.05
CA GLY A 549 5.43 -35.88 -1.22
C GLY A 549 6.23 -34.60 -0.92
N ARG A 550 6.83 -34.50 0.27
CA ARG A 550 7.67 -33.37 0.66
C ARG A 550 8.79 -33.80 1.61
N PHE A 551 9.88 -33.03 1.62
CA PHE A 551 10.91 -33.15 2.65
C PHE A 551 10.38 -32.72 4.02
N ASP A 552 10.97 -33.27 5.08
CA ASP A 552 10.85 -32.73 6.43
C ASP A 552 11.46 -31.31 6.46
N PRO A 553 10.69 -30.25 6.78
CA PRO A 553 11.16 -28.87 6.64
C PRO A 553 12.37 -28.55 7.52
N ALA A 554 12.38 -29.03 8.76
CA ALA A 554 13.47 -28.74 9.71
C ALA A 554 14.76 -29.46 9.30
N ALA A 555 14.67 -30.71 8.87
CA ALA A 555 15.82 -31.45 8.36
C ALA A 555 16.33 -30.85 7.04
N LEU A 556 15.43 -30.40 6.16
CA LEU A 556 15.79 -29.74 4.89
C LEU A 556 16.51 -28.42 5.16
N GLU A 557 15.96 -27.58 6.03
CA GLU A 557 16.56 -26.29 6.40
C GLU A 557 17.95 -26.48 7.00
N ALA A 558 18.09 -27.39 7.97
CA ALA A 558 19.39 -27.69 8.58
C ALA A 558 20.43 -28.22 7.57
N ALA A 559 20.01 -28.99 6.57
CA ALA A 559 20.89 -29.49 5.52
C ALA A 559 21.31 -28.39 4.53
N LEU A 560 20.43 -27.40 4.29
CA LEU A 560 20.66 -26.30 3.35
C LEU A 560 21.34 -25.08 3.96
N GLU A 561 21.27 -24.89 5.29
CA GLU A 561 22.01 -23.89 6.08
C GLU A 561 23.50 -24.24 6.20
N ASN A 562 24.15 -24.42 5.05
CA ASN A 562 25.55 -24.79 4.93
C ASN A 562 26.35 -23.60 4.40
N ALA A 563 27.35 -23.14 5.15
CA ALA A 563 28.18 -21.99 4.78
C ALA A 563 28.85 -22.13 3.40
N PRO A 564 29.53 -23.24 3.07
CA PRO A 564 30.04 -23.49 1.71
C PRO A 564 28.99 -23.34 0.59
N ARG A 565 27.78 -23.87 0.80
CA ARG A 565 26.67 -23.73 -0.16
C ARG A 565 26.29 -22.26 -0.34
N MET A 566 26.14 -21.52 0.76
CA MET A 566 25.79 -20.10 0.74
C MET A 566 26.86 -19.25 0.08
N GLU A 567 28.14 -19.49 0.39
CA GLU A 567 29.27 -18.80 -0.24
C GLU A 567 29.29 -19.03 -1.76
N ARG A 568 29.00 -20.25 -2.21
CA ARG A 568 28.92 -20.57 -3.63
C ARG A 568 27.76 -19.86 -4.33
N LEU A 569 26.56 -19.87 -3.74
CA LEU A 569 25.41 -19.12 -4.26
C LEU A 569 25.70 -17.61 -4.30
N TRP A 570 26.36 -17.09 -3.26
CA TRP A 570 26.75 -15.69 -3.16
C TRP A 570 27.78 -15.29 -4.21
N ALA A 571 28.82 -16.09 -4.41
CA ALA A 571 29.85 -15.85 -5.42
C ALA A 571 29.27 -15.85 -6.84
N GLU A 572 28.39 -16.80 -7.15
CA GLU A 572 27.70 -16.86 -8.45
C GLU A 572 26.75 -15.68 -8.66
N TRP A 573 26.06 -15.25 -7.61
CA TRP A 573 25.23 -14.06 -7.65
C TRP A 573 26.06 -12.78 -7.91
N GLN A 574 27.22 -12.66 -7.25
CA GLN A 574 28.15 -11.53 -7.48
C GLN A 574 28.77 -11.53 -8.88
N ALA A 575 28.95 -12.69 -9.50
CA ALA A 575 29.47 -12.80 -10.86
C ALA A 575 28.49 -12.30 -11.94
N ALA A 576 27.21 -12.14 -11.61
CA ALA A 576 26.17 -11.61 -12.49
C ALA A 576 25.37 -10.50 -11.78
N PRO A 577 25.99 -9.33 -11.52
CA PRO A 577 25.34 -8.27 -10.75
C PRO A 577 24.10 -7.75 -11.49
N ALA A 578 22.94 -7.90 -10.87
CA ALA A 578 21.67 -7.39 -11.36
C ALA A 578 21.18 -6.25 -10.46
N GLY A 579 20.48 -5.25 -11.05
CA GLY A 579 19.91 -4.14 -10.27
C GLY A 579 18.77 -4.55 -9.32
N ARG A 580 18.15 -5.71 -9.55
CA ARG A 580 17.12 -6.33 -8.70
C ARG A 580 17.27 -7.85 -8.75
N THR A 581 17.10 -8.53 -7.62
CA THR A 581 17.16 -10.00 -7.54
C THR A 581 16.02 -10.52 -6.65
N LEU A 582 15.41 -11.62 -7.07
CA LEU A 582 14.48 -12.41 -6.25
C LEU A 582 15.16 -13.72 -5.89
N VAL A 583 15.04 -14.11 -4.62
CA VAL A 583 15.52 -15.40 -4.11
C VAL A 583 14.30 -16.18 -3.63
N PHE A 584 14.15 -17.40 -4.12
CA PHE A 584 13.10 -18.32 -3.71
C PHE A 584 13.71 -19.37 -2.78
N CYS A 585 13.38 -19.31 -1.50
CA CYS A 585 13.82 -20.27 -0.49
C CYS A 585 12.79 -21.39 -0.30
N CYS A 586 13.25 -22.55 0.19
CA CYS A 586 12.37 -23.68 0.51
C CYS A 586 11.60 -23.53 1.83
N SER A 587 12.05 -22.64 2.72
CA SER A 587 11.45 -22.28 4.01
C SER A 587 11.28 -20.75 4.12
N ARG A 588 10.54 -20.30 5.14
CA ARG A 588 10.19 -18.89 5.37
C ARG A 588 11.12 -18.22 6.36
#